data_AF-A0A960RRX4-F1
#
_entry.id   AF-A0A960RRX4-F1
#
_cell.length_a   1.000
_cell.length_b   1.000
_cell.length_c   1.000
_cell.angle_alpha   90.00
_cell.angle_beta   90.00
_cell.angle_gamma   90.00
#
_symmetry.space_group_name_H-M   'P 1'
#
loop_
_entity.id
_entity.type
_entity.pdbx_description
1 polymer ?
#
loop_
_entity_poly.entity_id
_entity_poly.type
_entity_poly.pdbx_seq_one_letter_code
_entity_poly.pdbx_strand_id
1 'polypeptide(L)'
;MERKKITLPLSDTVIQFLKVGDHVLLSGKIYTGRDAAHKRFMDAIAQGDPLPFDPQGETIYYVGPTPQKPGYPIGSAGPTTSTRMDPYTPPLLERGLKGMIGKGRRSMEVREAIQKHKAVYFGAIEGTAALLCKRITASEIIAY
;
A
#
# COMPACT_ATOMS: atom_id res chain seq x y z
N MET A 1 9.37 10.15 -20.57
CA MET A 1 9.90 9.56 -19.32
C MET A 1 9.70 8.05 -19.38
N GLU A 2 10.78 7.31 -19.19
CA GLU A 2 10.73 5.84 -19.11
C GLU A 2 10.03 5.40 -17.83
N ARG A 3 9.15 4.40 -17.92
CA ARG A 3 8.41 3.86 -16.75
C ARG A 3 9.09 2.58 -16.29
N LYS A 4 9.54 2.53 -15.04
CA LYS A 4 10.13 1.33 -14.43
C LYS A 4 9.02 0.31 -14.14
N LYS A 5 9.15 -0.91 -14.67
CA LYS A 5 8.22 -2.01 -14.37
C LYS A 5 8.72 -2.77 -13.15
N ILE A 6 7.84 -2.98 -12.18
CA ILE A 6 8.18 -3.63 -10.91
C ILE A 6 7.18 -4.75 -10.66
N THR A 7 7.70 -5.93 -10.40
CA THR A 7 6.92 -7.08 -9.96
C THR A 7 6.94 -7.14 -8.44
N LEU A 8 5.78 -7.38 -7.84
CA LEU A 8 5.59 -7.56 -6.40
C LEU A 8 5.64 -9.06 -6.03
N PRO A 9 6.02 -9.43 -4.79
CA PRO A 9 6.37 -8.56 -3.66
C PRO A 9 7.69 -7.81 -3.83
N LEU A 10 7.89 -6.75 -3.06
CA LEU A 10 9.10 -5.93 -3.13
C LEU A 10 10.27 -6.59 -2.40
N SER A 11 11.45 -6.50 -3.01
CA SER A 11 12.73 -6.85 -2.38
C SER A 11 13.55 -5.60 -2.10
N ASP A 12 14.48 -5.72 -1.15
CA ASP A 12 15.48 -4.68 -0.89
C ASP A 12 16.27 -4.30 -2.14
N THR A 13 16.55 -5.27 -3.02
CA THR A 13 17.28 -5.03 -4.28
C THR A 13 16.47 -4.14 -5.21
N VAL A 14 15.18 -4.40 -5.42
CA VAL A 14 14.31 -3.53 -6.24
C VAL A 14 14.26 -2.12 -5.67
N ILE A 15 14.14 -2.00 -4.35
CA ILE A 15 14.01 -0.71 -3.67
C ILE A 15 15.28 0.15 -3.83
N GLN A 16 16.47 -0.46 -3.78
CA GLN A 16 17.74 0.25 -3.95
C GLN A 16 17.91 0.91 -5.32
N PHE A 17 17.22 0.41 -6.36
CA PHE A 17 17.25 1.00 -7.70
C PHE A 17 16.20 2.10 -7.94
N LEU A 18 15.38 2.39 -6.93
CA LEU A 18 14.36 3.43 -6.99
C LEU A 18 14.90 4.77 -6.48
N LYS A 19 14.51 5.83 -7.18
CA LYS A 19 14.77 7.22 -6.81
C LYS A 19 13.45 7.97 -6.69
N VAL A 20 13.43 8.97 -5.83
CA VAL A 20 12.28 9.88 -5.72
C VAL A 20 12.01 10.52 -7.08
N GLY A 21 10.75 10.50 -7.51
CA GLY A 21 10.33 11.02 -8.82
C GLY A 21 10.29 9.97 -9.93
N ASP A 22 10.74 8.74 -9.69
CA ASP A 22 10.59 7.65 -10.66
C ASP A 22 9.10 7.34 -10.92
N HIS A 23 8.75 7.19 -12.20
CA HIS A 23 7.45 6.68 -12.60
C HIS A 23 7.50 5.15 -12.68
N VAL A 24 6.66 4.49 -11.90
CA VAL A 24 6.64 3.03 -11.81
C VAL A 24 5.31 2.43 -12.29
N LEU A 25 5.38 1.21 -12.82
CA LEU A 25 4.24 0.34 -13.08
C LEU A 25 4.38 -0.90 -12.20
N LEU A 26 3.49 -1.03 -11.22
CA LEU A 26 3.47 -2.17 -10.30
C LEU A 26 2.62 -3.30 -10.90
N SER A 27 3.09 -4.55 -10.77
CA SER A 27 2.37 -5.75 -11.17
C SER A 27 2.52 -6.83 -10.10
N GLY A 28 1.41 -7.44 -9.69
CA GLY A 28 1.38 -8.47 -8.66
C GLY A 28 0.32 -8.20 -7.60
N LYS A 29 0.40 -8.96 -6.50
CA LYS A 29 -0.53 -8.85 -5.38
C LYS A 29 -0.22 -7.60 -4.55
N ILE A 30 -1.27 -6.93 -4.10
CA ILE A 30 -1.23 -5.87 -3.10
C ILE A 30 -2.32 -6.12 -2.08
N TYR A 31 -2.12 -5.69 -0.85
CA TYR A 31 -3.17 -5.62 0.15
C TYR A 31 -3.86 -4.26 0.08
N THR A 32 -5.12 -4.21 0.51
CA THR A 32 -5.84 -2.95 0.64
C THR A 32 -6.29 -2.77 2.08
N GLY A 33 -6.27 -1.53 2.57
CA GLY A 33 -6.65 -1.24 3.94
C GLY A 33 -6.47 0.25 4.25
N ARG A 34 -7.36 0.80 5.08
CA ARG A 34 -7.31 2.20 5.51
C ARG A 34 -7.53 2.31 7.02
N ASP A 35 -8.10 3.42 7.48
CA ASP A 35 -8.27 3.83 8.87
C ASP A 35 -8.71 2.67 9.81
N ALA A 36 -9.87 2.04 9.56
CA ALA A 36 -10.42 1.01 10.44
C ALA A 36 -9.60 -0.29 10.46
N ALA A 37 -9.06 -0.70 9.30
CA ALA A 37 -8.21 -1.87 9.20
C ALA A 37 -6.90 -1.65 9.97
N HIS A 38 -6.26 -0.49 9.81
CA HIS A 38 -5.02 -0.16 10.50
C HIS A 38 -5.19 -0.09 12.01
N LYS A 39 -6.32 0.45 12.49
CA LYS A 39 -6.64 0.42 13.93
C LYS A 39 -6.68 -1.01 14.45
N ARG A 40 -7.39 -1.91 13.76
CA ARG A 40 -7.47 -3.33 14.14
C ARG A 40 -6.11 -4.04 14.07
N PHE A 41 -5.25 -3.67 13.10
CA PHE A 41 -3.88 -4.17 13.06
C PHE A 41 -3.09 -3.77 14.31
N MET A 42 -3.24 -2.52 14.77
CA MET A 42 -2.56 -2.06 15.99
C MET A 42 -3.10 -2.78 17.23
N ASP A 43 -4.43 -2.97 17.30
CA ASP A 43 -5.05 -3.70 18.42
C ASP A 43 -4.53 -5.14 18.48
N ALA A 44 -4.41 -5.83 17.33
CA ALA A 44 -3.83 -7.17 17.25
C ALA A 44 -2.35 -7.18 17.65
N ILE A 45 -1.57 -6.23 17.15
CA ILE A 45 -0.15 -6.06 17.50
C ILE A 45 0.03 -5.86 19.02
N ALA A 46 -0.81 -5.03 19.64
CA ALA A 46 -0.74 -4.74 21.07
C ALA A 46 -1.10 -5.97 21.93
N GLN A 47 -1.97 -6.85 21.43
CA GLN A 47 -2.37 -8.09 22.10
C GLN A 47 -1.43 -9.27 21.82
N GLY A 48 -0.48 -9.12 20.89
CA GLY A 48 0.39 -10.21 20.45
C GLY A 48 -0.31 -11.19 19.48
N ASP A 49 -1.46 -10.80 18.93
CA ASP A 49 -2.21 -11.59 17.96
C ASP A 49 -1.60 -11.51 16.56
N PRO A 50 -1.79 -12.55 15.72
CA PRO A 50 -1.35 -12.52 14.34
C PRO A 50 -2.11 -11.46 13.53
N LEU A 51 -1.40 -10.79 12.62
CA LEU A 51 -2.02 -9.95 11.59
C LEU A 51 -2.75 -10.84 10.57
N PRO A 52 -3.80 -10.32 9.90
CA PRO A 52 -4.53 -11.09 8.88
C PRO A 52 -3.72 -11.35 7.60
N PHE A 53 -2.49 -10.86 7.51
CA PHE A 53 -1.52 -11.15 6.46
C PHE A 53 -0.10 -11.02 7.02
N ASP A 54 0.87 -11.68 6.38
CA ASP A 54 2.29 -11.47 6.64
C ASP A 54 2.76 -10.19 5.93
N PRO A 55 3.22 -9.14 6.63
CA PRO A 55 3.67 -7.90 6.00
C PRO A 55 4.99 -8.04 5.22
N GLN A 56 5.77 -9.09 5.43
CA GLN A 56 7.13 -9.23 4.91
C GLN A 56 7.17 -9.12 3.37
N GLY A 57 7.80 -8.06 2.86
CA GLY A 57 7.95 -7.81 1.41
C GLY A 57 6.70 -7.21 0.74
N GLU A 58 5.60 -7.11 1.46
CA GLU A 58 4.29 -6.83 0.88
C GLU A 58 4.04 -5.33 0.72
N THR A 59 3.05 -5.00 -0.11
CA THR A 59 2.65 -3.63 -0.42
C THR A 59 1.20 -3.42 -0.04
N ILE A 60 0.91 -2.35 0.71
CA ILE A 60 -0.45 -1.96 1.09
C ILE A 60 -0.92 -0.72 0.32
N TYR A 61 -2.12 -0.78 -0.24
CA TYR A 61 -2.78 0.32 -0.92
C TYR A 61 -3.87 0.92 -0.04
N TYR A 62 -3.72 2.20 0.29
CA TYR A 62 -4.72 2.95 1.03
C TYR A 62 -5.89 3.32 0.11
N VAL A 63 -6.85 2.41 0.00
CA VAL A 63 -8.02 2.54 -0.86
C VAL A 63 -9.28 2.09 -0.12
N GLY A 64 -10.37 2.81 -0.36
CA GLY A 64 -11.74 2.39 -0.04
C GLY A 64 -12.48 2.23 -1.36
N PRO A 65 -12.48 1.04 -1.97
CA PRO A 65 -13.07 0.87 -3.29
C PRO A 65 -14.59 1.03 -3.25
N THR A 66 -15.18 1.54 -4.34
CA THR A 66 -16.65 1.55 -4.47
C THR A 66 -17.18 0.13 -4.70
N PRO A 67 -18.51 -0.10 -4.56
CA PRO A 67 -19.11 -1.39 -4.86
C PRO A 67 -18.74 -1.92 -6.25
N GLN A 68 -18.68 -3.24 -6.36
CA GLN A 68 -18.38 -3.96 -7.59
C GLN A 68 -19.35 -3.56 -8.72
N LYS A 69 -18.82 -3.46 -9.94
CA LYS A 69 -19.60 -3.22 -11.16
C LYS A 69 -19.62 -4.51 -12.00
N PRO A 70 -20.68 -4.77 -12.79
CA PRO A 70 -20.72 -5.92 -13.68
C PRO A 70 -19.46 -6.02 -14.56
N GLY A 71 -18.83 -7.19 -14.59
CA GLY A 71 -17.62 -7.45 -15.37
C GLY A 71 -16.30 -6.95 -14.76
N TYR A 72 -16.32 -6.38 -13.54
CA TYR A 72 -15.11 -5.98 -12.82
C TYR A 72 -15.02 -6.70 -11.47
N PRO A 73 -13.82 -7.02 -10.98
CA PRO A 73 -13.64 -7.61 -9.65
C PRO A 73 -13.96 -6.61 -8.53
N ILE A 74 -13.85 -5.31 -8.82
CA ILE A 74 -14.03 -4.24 -7.83
C ILE A 74 -14.49 -2.95 -8.52
N GLY A 75 -15.09 -2.04 -7.74
CA GLY A 75 -15.47 -0.71 -8.24
C GLY A 75 -14.29 0.25 -8.38
N SER A 76 -14.56 1.55 -8.49
CA SER A 76 -13.53 2.59 -8.57
C SER A 76 -12.58 2.52 -7.38
N ALA A 77 -11.27 2.49 -7.63
CA ALA A 77 -10.25 2.24 -6.63
C ALA A 77 -9.23 3.40 -6.61
N GLY A 78 -9.65 4.55 -6.07
CA GLY A 78 -8.80 5.73 -5.96
C GLY A 78 -8.04 5.80 -4.63
N PRO A 79 -6.85 6.43 -4.57
CA PRO A 79 -6.08 6.53 -3.34
C PRO A 79 -6.77 7.42 -2.31
N THR A 80 -6.56 7.11 -1.03
CA THR A 80 -6.93 7.99 0.08
C THR A 80 -5.70 8.71 0.64
N THR A 81 -5.94 9.79 1.40
CA THR A 81 -4.90 10.58 2.05
C THR A 81 -4.08 9.73 3.02
N SER A 82 -2.79 9.60 2.72
CA SER A 82 -1.87 8.72 3.42
C SER A 82 -1.55 9.18 4.84
N THR A 83 -1.60 10.47 5.14
CA THR A 83 -1.27 11.00 6.48
C THR A 83 -2.12 10.40 7.60
N ARG A 84 -3.34 9.94 7.29
CA ARG A 84 -4.23 9.29 8.26
C ARG A 84 -3.71 7.93 8.75
N MET A 85 -2.80 7.31 7.99
CA MET A 85 -2.15 6.05 8.35
C MET A 85 -0.76 6.25 8.95
N ASP A 86 -0.27 7.49 9.08
CA ASP A 86 1.09 7.76 9.59
C ASP A 86 1.33 7.16 10.98
N PRO A 87 0.41 7.29 11.98
CA PRO A 87 0.62 6.70 13.31
C PRO A 87 0.73 5.17 13.30
N TYR A 88 0.19 4.51 12.28
CA TYR A 88 0.12 3.06 12.17
C TYR A 88 1.24 2.47 11.32
N THR A 89 1.98 3.31 10.59
CA THR A 89 2.91 2.84 9.57
C THR A 89 4.23 2.32 10.15
N PRO A 90 4.91 3.01 11.09
CA PRO A 90 6.18 2.52 11.63
C PRO A 90 6.10 1.09 12.20
N PRO A 91 5.07 0.70 12.98
CA PRO A 91 4.93 -0.68 13.47
C PRO A 91 4.76 -1.73 12.36
N LEU A 92 4.16 -1.37 11.21
CA LEU A 92 4.02 -2.27 10.07
C LEU A 92 5.33 -2.38 9.28
N LEU A 93 6.07 -1.28 9.12
CA LEU A 93 7.39 -1.28 8.49
C LEU A 93 8.41 -2.10 9.31
N GLU A 94 8.34 -2.02 10.62
CA GLU A 94 9.15 -2.86 11.53
C GLU A 94 8.88 -4.36 11.34
N ARG A 95 7.65 -4.72 10.97
CA ARG A 95 7.23 -6.10 10.67
C ARG A 95 7.45 -6.51 9.22
N GLY A 96 8.17 -5.70 8.43
CA GLY A 96 8.60 -6.08 7.09
C GLY A 96 7.74 -5.56 5.95
N LEU A 97 6.73 -4.73 6.20
CA LEU A 97 6.00 -4.03 5.12
C LEU A 97 6.99 -3.22 4.27
N LYS A 98 6.97 -3.41 2.95
CA LYS A 98 7.94 -2.78 2.03
C LYS A 98 7.36 -1.70 1.14
N GLY A 99 6.07 -1.75 0.86
CA GLY A 99 5.42 -0.78 -0.03
C GLY A 99 4.18 -0.17 0.60
N MET A 100 3.98 1.12 0.37
CA MET A 100 2.70 1.77 0.64
C MET A 100 2.28 2.59 -0.57
N ILE A 101 1.00 2.55 -0.93
CA ILE A 101 0.42 3.31 -2.04
C ILE A 101 -0.67 4.22 -1.48
N GLY A 102 -0.65 5.50 -1.85
CA GLY A 102 -1.69 6.44 -1.42
C GLY A 102 -1.52 7.82 -2.05
N LYS A 103 -2.05 8.86 -1.39
CA LYS A 103 -1.88 10.26 -1.84
C LYS A 103 -1.51 11.22 -0.73
N GLY A 104 -0.95 12.36 -1.10
CA GLY A 104 -0.49 13.38 -0.18
C GLY A 104 0.89 13.08 0.42
N ARG A 105 1.35 14.01 1.26
CA ARG A 105 2.64 13.94 1.96
C ARG A 105 2.57 12.93 3.11
N ARG A 106 3.73 12.61 3.68
CA ARG A 106 3.90 11.73 4.84
C ARG A 106 4.66 12.47 5.93
N SER A 107 4.40 12.15 7.19
CA SER A 107 5.10 12.72 8.35
C SER A 107 6.61 12.47 8.29
N MET A 108 7.38 13.26 9.05
CA MET A 108 8.83 13.05 9.17
C MET A 108 9.14 11.67 9.76
N GLU A 109 8.42 11.27 10.80
CA GLU A 109 8.53 9.95 11.44
C GLU A 109 8.37 8.80 10.44
N VAL A 110 7.36 8.86 9.56
CA VAL A 110 7.22 7.85 8.51
C VAL A 110 8.40 7.88 7.55
N ARG A 111 8.86 9.07 7.14
CA ARG A 111 9.99 9.18 6.20
C ARG A 111 11.25 8.55 6.77
N GLU A 112 11.50 8.73 8.06
CA GLU A 112 12.61 8.11 8.79
C GLU A 112 12.42 6.60 8.89
N ALA A 113 11.20 6.13 9.22
CA ALA A 113 10.89 4.71 9.26
C ALA A 113 11.07 4.03 7.88
N ILE A 114 10.65 4.70 6.81
CA ILE A 114 10.86 4.23 5.42
C ILE A 114 12.35 4.02 5.14
N GLN A 115 13.20 4.96 5.54
CA GLN A 115 14.65 4.84 5.36
C GLN A 115 15.22 3.71 6.22
N LYS A 116 14.86 3.65 7.51
CA LYS A 116 15.31 2.63 8.45
C LYS A 116 14.98 1.21 7.98
N HIS A 117 13.77 1.01 7.46
CA HIS A 117 13.26 -0.30 7.08
C HIS A 117 13.40 -0.61 5.58
N LYS A 118 14.06 0.26 4.81
CA LYS A 118 14.25 0.14 3.35
C LYS A 118 12.91 -0.14 2.64
N ALA A 119 11.94 0.74 2.85
CA ALA A 119 10.61 0.67 2.23
C ALA A 119 10.43 1.77 1.18
N VAL A 120 9.29 1.78 0.48
CA VAL A 120 8.95 2.79 -0.52
C VAL A 120 7.50 3.24 -0.40
N TYR A 121 7.29 4.55 -0.50
CA TYR A 121 5.97 5.14 -0.65
C TYR A 121 5.73 5.54 -2.11
N PHE A 122 4.67 5.00 -2.71
CA PHE A 122 4.23 5.32 -4.07
C PHE A 122 3.04 6.27 -4.02
N GLY A 123 3.21 7.45 -4.62
CA GLY A 123 2.10 8.36 -4.89
C GLY A 123 1.25 7.84 -6.05
N ALA A 124 0.01 7.47 -5.77
CA ALA A 124 -0.95 7.13 -6.81
C ALA A 124 -1.54 8.40 -7.43
N ILE A 125 -1.82 8.36 -8.74
CA ILE A 125 -2.32 9.52 -9.49
C ILE A 125 -3.77 9.81 -9.09
N GLU A 126 -4.00 10.99 -8.53
CA GLU A 126 -5.33 11.44 -8.10
C GLU A 126 -6.30 11.61 -9.29
N GLY A 127 -7.61 11.44 -9.05
CA GLY A 127 -8.64 11.58 -10.09
C GLY A 127 -8.75 10.40 -11.07
N THR A 128 -7.91 9.37 -10.94
CA THR A 128 -7.87 8.22 -11.88
C THR A 128 -8.58 6.96 -11.38
N ALA A 129 -9.46 7.07 -10.38
CA ALA A 129 -10.07 5.91 -9.70
C ALA A 129 -10.77 4.90 -10.65
N ALA A 130 -11.49 5.41 -11.66
CA ALA A 130 -12.16 4.59 -12.67
C ALA A 130 -11.20 3.97 -13.70
N LEU A 131 -9.97 4.48 -13.81
CA LEU A 131 -8.91 3.90 -14.64
C LEU A 131 -8.14 2.84 -13.85
N LEU A 132 -7.85 3.11 -12.58
CA LEU A 132 -7.11 2.20 -11.69
C LEU A 132 -7.86 0.89 -11.50
N CYS A 133 -9.19 0.91 -11.38
CA CYS A 133 -9.98 -0.33 -11.26
C CYS A 133 -9.87 -1.24 -12.50
N LYS A 134 -9.63 -0.69 -13.69
CA LYS A 134 -9.41 -1.48 -14.92
C LYS A 134 -8.08 -2.25 -14.92
N ARG A 135 -7.18 -1.94 -13.98
CA ARG A 135 -5.90 -2.63 -13.80
C ARG A 135 -5.96 -3.71 -12.72
N ILE A 136 -7.06 -3.80 -11.98
CA ILE A 136 -7.30 -4.83 -10.98
C ILE A 136 -7.95 -6.03 -11.67
N THR A 137 -7.30 -7.18 -11.60
CA THR A 137 -7.75 -8.42 -12.27
C THR A 137 -8.50 -9.36 -11.34
N ALA A 138 -8.23 -9.30 -10.03
CA ALA A 138 -8.91 -10.08 -8.99
C ALA A 138 -8.95 -9.28 -7.68
N SER A 139 -9.93 -9.60 -6.83
CA SER A 139 -10.09 -9.02 -5.49
C SER A 139 -10.70 -10.07 -4.57
N GLU A 140 -10.15 -10.20 -3.36
CA GLU A 140 -10.61 -11.14 -2.34
C GLU A 140 -10.61 -10.43 -0.98
N ILE A 141 -11.65 -10.70 -0.17
CA ILE A 141 -11.72 -10.21 1.20
C ILE A 141 -10.98 -11.22 2.08
N ILE A 142 -9.90 -10.78 2.73
CA ILE A 142 -9.09 -11.64 3.61
C ILE A 142 -9.35 -11.38 5.10
N ALA A 143 -9.89 -10.20 5.44
CA ALA A 143 -10.22 -9.81 6.81
C ALA A 143 -11.10 -8.55 6.83
N TYR A 144 -11.88 -8.45 7.92
CA TYR A 144 -12.70 -7.30 8.34
C TYR A 144 -13.77 -6.85 7.34
#